data_AF-A0A4Q2ZDY8-F1
#
_entry.id   AF-A0A4Q2ZDY8-F1
#
_cell.length_a   1.000
_cell.length_b   1.000
_cell.length_c   1.000
_cell.angle_alpha   90.00
_cell.angle_beta   90.00
_cell.angle_gamma   90.00
#
_symmetry.space_group_name_H-M   'P 1'
#
loop_
_entity.id
_entity.type
_entity.pdbx_description
1 polymer ?
#
loop_
_entity_poly.entity_id
_entity_poly.type
_entity_poly.pdbx_seq_one_letter_code
_entity_poly.pdbx_strand_id
1 'polypeptide(L)'
;ARVEELTRIPSDVQDALITILSEKSLPIPELGEEAQARKGFNVIATANDRDKGVNDLSSALKRRFNTVVLPLPDSIEDEVEIVQTRVASLGRVLEIPAEPPALEEIRRLVTIFRELRGGVTADGKTKVKSPTGSLSTAEAISVVNQGLSLAAHFGDGSLRSADLAGGLVGAVVKERDGWKDLYRACREIS
;
A
#
# COMPACT_ATOMS: atom_id res chain seq x y z
N ALA A 1 13.79 0.32 -17.34
CA ALA A 1 13.31 1.46 -16.53
C ALA A 1 12.17 1.00 -15.63
N ARG A 2 12.06 1.54 -14.42
CA ARG A 2 10.98 1.25 -13.45
C ARG A 2 10.10 2.48 -13.32
N VAL A 3 8.80 2.30 -13.43
CA VAL A 3 7.80 3.36 -13.19
C VAL A 3 6.85 2.84 -12.12
N GLU A 4 6.67 3.58 -11.05
CA GLU A 4 5.80 3.16 -9.95
C GLU A 4 4.52 3.98 -9.94
N GLU A 5 3.41 3.35 -9.55
CA GLU A 5 2.13 4.02 -9.35
C GLU A 5 1.64 4.84 -10.56
N LEU A 6 1.53 4.19 -11.73
CA LEU A 6 1.07 4.86 -12.97
C LEU A 6 -0.26 5.63 -12.79
N THR A 7 -1.15 5.16 -11.91
CA THR A 7 -2.45 5.80 -11.63
C THR A 7 -2.34 7.11 -10.85
N ARG A 8 -1.17 7.47 -10.33
CA ARG A 8 -0.91 8.78 -9.70
C ARG A 8 -0.32 9.81 -10.64
N ILE A 9 0.08 9.41 -11.85
CA ILE A 9 0.67 10.31 -12.84
C ILE A 9 -0.44 11.08 -13.58
N PRO A 10 -0.26 12.37 -13.91
CA PRO A 10 -1.16 13.10 -14.79
C PRO A 10 -1.38 12.42 -16.15
N SER A 11 -2.57 12.57 -16.74
CA SER A 11 -2.96 11.85 -17.96
C SER A 11 -2.12 12.22 -19.19
N ASP A 12 -1.73 13.49 -19.31
CA ASP A 12 -0.82 14.00 -20.34
C ASP A 12 0.56 13.34 -20.27
N VAL A 13 1.11 13.18 -19.07
CA VAL A 13 2.37 12.47 -18.84
C VAL A 13 2.23 10.97 -19.10
N GLN A 14 1.07 10.37 -18.76
CA GLN A 14 0.78 8.98 -19.11
C GLN A 14 0.75 8.76 -20.63
N ASP A 15 0.12 9.67 -21.38
CA ASP A 15 0.00 9.55 -22.83
C ASP A 15 1.33 9.75 -23.56
N ALA A 16 2.26 10.52 -23.00
CA ALA A 16 3.64 10.60 -23.50
C ALA A 16 4.34 9.23 -23.50
N LEU A 17 3.97 8.31 -22.60
CA LEU A 17 4.52 6.94 -22.60
C LEU A 17 4.05 6.13 -23.81
N ILE A 18 2.95 6.51 -24.49
CA ILE A 18 2.43 5.74 -25.63
C ILE A 18 3.46 5.70 -26.76
N THR A 19 4.06 6.84 -27.09
CA THR A 19 5.12 6.94 -28.11
C THR A 19 6.35 6.14 -27.69
N ILE A 20 6.79 6.28 -26.43
CA ILE A 20 7.95 5.55 -25.90
C ILE A 20 7.73 4.03 -25.95
N LEU A 21 6.53 3.55 -25.63
CA LEU A 21 6.22 2.12 -25.61
C LEU A 21 6.03 1.56 -27.01
N SER A 22 5.44 2.33 -27.93
CA SER A 22 5.09 1.90 -29.28
C SER A 22 6.25 2.05 -30.28
N GLU A 23 6.88 3.22 -30.30
CA GLU A 23 7.90 3.60 -31.28
C GLU A 23 9.32 3.46 -30.72
N LYS A 24 9.45 3.23 -29.41
CA LYS A 24 10.75 3.15 -28.72
C LYS A 24 11.54 4.45 -28.85
N SER A 25 10.83 5.56 -28.85
CA SER A 25 11.41 6.88 -29.00
C SER A 25 10.81 7.91 -28.06
N LEU A 26 11.63 8.86 -27.64
CA LEU A 26 11.25 9.99 -26.80
C LEU A 26 11.59 11.30 -27.52
N PRO A 27 10.61 12.05 -28.04
CA PRO A 27 10.84 13.39 -28.56
C PRO A 27 11.19 14.36 -27.41
N ILE A 28 12.10 15.29 -27.68
CA ILE A 28 12.50 16.37 -26.76
C ILE A 28 12.25 17.70 -27.49
N PRO A 29 11.01 18.22 -27.46
CA PRO A 29 10.61 19.37 -28.27
C PRO A 29 11.46 20.62 -28.03
N GLU A 30 11.86 20.86 -26.79
CA GLU A 30 12.67 22.02 -26.40
C GLU A 30 14.05 22.04 -27.04
N LEU A 31 14.56 20.85 -27.44
CA LEU A 31 15.83 20.70 -28.13
C LEU A 31 15.67 20.45 -29.64
N GLY A 32 14.44 20.21 -30.12
CA GLY A 32 14.20 19.78 -31.50
C GLY A 32 14.85 18.44 -31.83
N GLU A 33 15.07 17.60 -30.81
CA GLU A 33 15.76 16.31 -30.91
C GLU A 33 14.84 15.15 -30.53
N GLU A 34 15.27 13.95 -30.87
CA GLU A 34 14.56 12.71 -30.56
C GLU A 34 15.55 11.65 -30.04
N ALA A 35 15.26 11.08 -28.88
CA ALA A 35 16.08 10.07 -28.25
C ALA A 35 15.54 8.66 -28.54
N GLN A 36 16.32 7.87 -29.28
CA GLN A 36 15.99 6.48 -29.59
C GLN A 36 16.35 5.54 -28.43
N ALA A 37 15.49 4.57 -28.15
CA ALA A 37 15.75 3.58 -27.11
C ALA A 37 16.88 2.64 -27.52
N ARG A 38 17.73 2.31 -26.54
CA ARG A 38 18.76 1.28 -26.72
C ARG A 38 18.13 -0.11 -26.82
N LYS A 39 18.77 -1.01 -27.57
CA LYS A 39 18.35 -2.41 -27.66
C LYS A 39 18.23 -3.03 -26.26
N GLY A 40 17.10 -3.70 -26.01
CA GLY A 40 16.79 -4.30 -24.70
C GLY A 40 16.09 -3.35 -23.72
N PHE A 41 15.78 -2.11 -24.12
CA PHE A 41 15.00 -1.19 -23.30
C PHE A 41 13.59 -1.75 -23.05
N ASN A 42 13.26 -1.90 -21.77
CA ASN A 42 11.96 -2.34 -21.29
C ASN A 42 11.49 -1.44 -20.15
N VAL A 43 10.18 -1.26 -20.05
CA VAL A 43 9.52 -0.52 -18.97
C VAL A 43 8.78 -1.54 -18.12
N ILE A 44 9.08 -1.56 -16.83
CA ILE A 44 8.32 -2.30 -15.83
C ILE A 44 7.54 -1.26 -15.04
N ALA A 45 6.22 -1.39 -15.03
CA ALA A 45 5.34 -0.44 -14.38
C ALA A 45 4.45 -1.12 -13.33
N THR A 46 4.16 -0.41 -12.25
CA THR A 46 3.17 -0.85 -11.24
C THR A 46 1.98 0.11 -11.22
N ALA A 47 0.79 -0.44 -10.97
CA ALA A 47 -0.43 0.31 -10.79
C ALA A 47 -1.28 -0.41 -9.74
N ASN A 48 -1.94 0.35 -8.88
CA ASN A 48 -2.91 -0.19 -7.94
C ASN A 48 -4.30 -0.09 -8.58
N ASP A 49 -5.00 -1.21 -8.67
CA ASP A 49 -6.32 -1.36 -9.29
C ASP A 49 -7.47 -1.09 -8.31
N ARG A 50 -7.21 -1.19 -7.00
CA ARG A 50 -8.21 -1.03 -5.93
C ARG A 50 -8.16 0.31 -5.22
N ASP A 51 -7.04 1.01 -5.31
CA ASP A 51 -6.96 2.40 -4.87
C ASP A 51 -7.55 3.28 -5.96
N LYS A 52 -8.47 4.20 -5.61
CA LYS A 52 -8.90 5.25 -6.53
C LYS A 52 -7.71 6.18 -6.72
N GLY A 53 -6.81 5.81 -7.64
CA GLY A 53 -5.84 6.75 -8.17
C GLY A 53 -6.55 8.01 -8.66
N VAL A 54 -5.82 9.13 -8.68
CA VAL A 54 -6.38 10.41 -9.15
C VAL A 54 -6.88 10.28 -10.59
N ASN A 55 -6.28 9.38 -11.38
CA ASN A 55 -6.63 9.11 -12.77
C ASN A 55 -6.79 7.61 -13.05
N ASP A 56 -7.80 7.27 -13.83
CA ASP A 56 -7.90 5.95 -14.46
C ASP A 56 -6.86 5.83 -15.58
N LEU A 57 -6.19 4.68 -15.63
CA LEU A 57 -5.27 4.34 -16.72
C LEU A 57 -6.01 4.32 -18.06
N SER A 58 -5.53 5.09 -19.03
CA SER A 58 -6.14 5.18 -20.36
C SER A 58 -6.18 3.81 -21.04
N SER A 59 -7.25 3.54 -21.79
CA SER A 59 -7.41 2.27 -22.51
C SER A 59 -6.32 2.07 -23.56
N ALA A 60 -5.79 3.15 -24.13
CA ALA A 60 -4.66 3.15 -25.04
C ALA A 60 -3.38 2.67 -24.35
N LEU A 61 -3.07 3.20 -23.16
CA LEU A 61 -1.87 2.82 -22.42
C LEU A 61 -1.95 1.37 -21.91
N LYS A 62 -3.11 0.94 -21.39
CA LYS A 62 -3.33 -0.46 -20.95
C LYS A 62 -3.01 -1.48 -22.06
N ARG A 63 -3.35 -1.17 -23.31
CA ARG A 63 -3.09 -2.05 -24.47
C ARG A 63 -1.61 -2.15 -24.86
N ARG A 64 -0.75 -1.27 -24.36
CA ARG A 64 0.71 -1.29 -24.63
C ARG A 64 1.51 -2.02 -23.54
N PHE A 65 0.85 -2.44 -22.45
CA PHE A 65 1.46 -3.24 -21.39
C PHE A 65 0.93 -4.68 -21.40
N ASN A 66 1.82 -5.63 -21.16
CA ASN A 66 1.42 -6.96 -20.70
C ASN A 66 1.16 -6.87 -19.19
N THR A 67 -0.11 -6.98 -18.80
CA THR A 67 -0.53 -6.81 -17.40
C THR A 67 -0.50 -8.15 -16.68
N VAL A 68 0.19 -8.21 -15.54
CA VAL A 68 0.15 -9.33 -14.60
C VAL A 68 -0.50 -8.82 -13.31
N VAL A 69 -1.58 -9.46 -12.90
CA VAL A 69 -2.25 -9.15 -11.63
C VAL A 69 -1.64 -10.04 -10.55
N LEU A 70 -1.14 -9.40 -9.48
CA LEU A 70 -0.62 -10.12 -8.31
C LEU A 70 -1.74 -10.25 -7.28
N PRO A 71 -2.26 -11.47 -7.04
CA PRO A 71 -3.29 -11.68 -6.02
C PRO A 71 -2.70 -11.54 -4.61
N LEU A 72 -3.60 -11.43 -3.64
CA LEU A 72 -3.24 -11.57 -2.23
C LEU A 72 -2.97 -13.03 -1.90
N PRO A 73 -2.17 -13.34 -0.85
CA PRO A 73 -1.89 -14.73 -0.48
C PRO A 73 -3.16 -15.51 -0.09
N ASP A 74 -3.19 -16.77 -0.49
CA ASP A 74 -4.38 -17.64 -0.38
C ASP A 74 -4.60 -18.13 1.06
N SER A 75 -3.53 -18.36 1.81
CA SER A 75 -3.61 -18.81 3.20
C SER A 75 -3.29 -17.69 4.19
N ILE A 76 -3.84 -17.80 5.41
CA ILE A 76 -3.49 -16.89 6.49
C ILE A 76 -2.04 -17.14 6.94
N GLU A 77 -1.59 -18.38 6.88
CA GLU A 77 -0.22 -18.79 7.19
C GLU A 77 0.79 -18.05 6.31
N ASP A 78 0.55 -17.99 5.00
CA ASP A 78 1.41 -17.25 4.05
C ASP A 78 1.43 -15.75 4.37
N GLU A 79 0.27 -15.13 4.62
CA GLU A 79 0.20 -13.71 5.00
C GLU A 79 0.96 -13.44 6.31
N VAL A 80 0.83 -14.32 7.31
CA VAL A 80 1.54 -14.21 8.59
C VAL A 80 3.05 -14.36 8.42
N GLU A 81 3.51 -15.34 7.63
CA GLU A 81 4.93 -15.55 7.34
C GLU A 81 5.54 -14.34 6.61
N ILE A 82 4.82 -13.80 5.63
CA ILE A 82 5.24 -12.60 4.90
C ILE A 82 5.36 -11.41 5.87
N VAL A 83 4.35 -11.18 6.70
CA VAL A 83 4.38 -10.06 7.67
C VAL A 83 5.54 -10.22 8.64
N GLN A 84 5.71 -11.41 9.23
CA GLN A 84 6.79 -11.70 10.17
C GLN A 84 8.17 -11.46 9.54
N THR A 85 8.40 -12.01 8.34
CA THR A 85 9.67 -11.89 7.62
C THR A 85 9.99 -10.43 7.29
N ARG A 86 9.00 -9.68 6.79
CA ARG A 86 9.20 -8.29 6.38
C ARG A 86 9.36 -7.35 7.57
N VAL A 87 8.60 -7.54 8.64
CA VAL A 87 8.76 -6.77 9.89
C VAL A 87 10.13 -7.02 10.50
N ALA A 88 10.59 -8.28 10.59
CA ALA A 88 11.93 -8.58 11.09
C ALA A 88 13.03 -7.94 10.23
N SER A 89 12.86 -7.95 8.90
CA SER A 89 13.80 -7.30 7.99
C SER A 89 13.82 -5.77 8.15
N LEU A 90 12.66 -5.14 8.27
CA LEU A 90 12.55 -3.68 8.41
C LEU A 90 13.02 -3.22 9.79
N GLY A 91 12.67 -3.93 10.86
CA GLY A 91 13.12 -3.61 12.22
C GLY A 91 14.64 -3.61 12.36
N ARG A 92 15.34 -4.51 11.67
CA ARG A 92 16.82 -4.49 11.60
C ARG A 92 17.37 -3.25 10.89
N VAL A 93 16.78 -2.85 9.77
CA VAL A 93 17.24 -1.69 8.99
C VAL A 93 16.96 -0.38 9.73
N LEU A 94 15.85 -0.33 10.45
CA LEU A 94 15.42 0.84 11.22
C LEU A 94 15.99 0.87 12.65
N GLU A 95 16.78 -0.13 13.04
CA GLU A 95 17.39 -0.27 14.37
C GLU A 95 16.38 -0.11 15.52
N ILE A 96 15.17 -0.62 15.35
CA ILE A 96 14.08 -0.45 16.33
C ILE A 96 14.44 -1.25 17.60
N PRO A 97 14.59 -0.60 18.77
CA PRO A 97 14.97 -1.28 20.01
C PRO A 97 13.73 -1.89 20.70
N ALA A 98 12.99 -2.72 19.99
CA ALA A 98 11.84 -3.47 20.51
C ALA A 98 12.08 -4.97 20.42
N GLU A 99 11.40 -5.70 21.31
CA GLU A 99 11.31 -7.15 21.18
C GLU A 99 10.59 -7.53 19.87
N PRO A 100 10.99 -8.63 19.21
CA PRO A 100 10.24 -9.14 18.07
C PRO A 100 8.77 -9.35 18.43
N PRO A 101 7.83 -8.97 17.54
CA PRO A 101 6.41 -9.10 17.83
C PRO A 101 6.03 -10.56 18.04
N ALA A 102 5.15 -10.81 19.01
CA ALA A 102 4.58 -12.13 19.21
C ALA A 102 3.82 -12.59 17.96
N LEU A 103 4.01 -13.85 17.57
CA LEU A 103 3.34 -14.43 16.39
C LEU A 103 1.81 -14.33 16.48
N GLU A 104 1.27 -14.41 17.70
CA GLU A 104 -0.16 -14.29 17.97
C GLU A 104 -0.71 -12.89 17.63
N GLU A 105 0.05 -11.82 17.87
CA GLU A 105 -0.37 -10.45 17.54
C GLU A 105 -0.39 -10.23 16.02
N ILE A 106 0.62 -10.74 15.30
CA ILE A 106 0.66 -10.72 13.84
C ILE A 106 -0.54 -11.50 13.29
N ARG A 107 -0.76 -12.73 13.76
CA ARG A 107 -1.87 -13.57 13.32
C ARG A 107 -3.22 -12.89 13.57
N ARG A 108 -3.41 -12.27 14.73
CA ARG A 108 -4.64 -11.54 15.06
C ARG A 108 -4.87 -10.39 14.09
N LEU A 109 -3.85 -9.58 13.80
CA LEU A 109 -3.96 -8.46 12.86
C LEU A 109 -4.31 -8.94 11.44
N VAL A 110 -3.61 -9.98 10.96
CA VAL A 110 -3.87 -10.56 9.63
C VAL A 110 -5.30 -11.12 9.56
N THR A 111 -5.79 -11.79 10.60
CA THR A 111 -7.18 -12.25 10.67
C THR A 111 -8.15 -11.07 10.51
N ILE A 112 -7.97 -9.99 11.30
CA ILE A 112 -8.83 -8.80 11.22
C ILE A 112 -8.83 -8.24 9.79
N PHE A 113 -7.67 -8.14 9.14
CA PHE A 113 -7.56 -7.64 7.77
C PHE A 113 -8.29 -8.54 6.76
N ARG A 114 -8.13 -9.85 6.87
CA ARG A 114 -8.82 -10.81 5.99
C ARG A 114 -10.33 -10.75 6.18
N GLU A 115 -10.82 -10.68 7.41
CA GLU A 115 -12.25 -10.61 7.72
C GLU A 115 -12.87 -9.30 7.20
N LEU A 116 -12.22 -8.16 7.44
CA LEU A 116 -12.68 -6.86 6.93
C LEU A 116 -12.67 -6.82 5.40
N ARG A 117 -11.61 -7.35 4.78
CA ARG A 117 -11.48 -7.44 3.32
C ARG A 117 -12.55 -8.37 2.71
N GLY A 118 -12.82 -9.50 3.36
CA GLY A 118 -13.82 -10.48 2.93
C GLY A 118 -15.27 -10.10 3.28
N GLY A 119 -15.47 -9.12 4.17
CA GLY A 119 -16.78 -8.70 4.63
C GLY A 119 -17.50 -9.75 5.49
N VAL A 120 -16.75 -10.72 6.03
CA VAL A 120 -17.28 -11.82 6.85
C VAL A 120 -16.19 -12.32 7.79
N THR A 121 -16.58 -12.75 8.98
CA THR A 121 -15.69 -13.40 9.94
C THR A 121 -15.14 -14.73 9.41
N ALA A 122 -14.01 -15.19 9.93
CA ALA A 122 -13.36 -16.43 9.50
C ALA A 122 -14.23 -17.68 9.69
N ASP A 123 -15.18 -17.64 10.64
CA ASP A 123 -16.16 -18.68 10.88
C ASP A 123 -17.42 -18.59 9.99
N GLY A 124 -17.50 -17.57 9.13
CA GLY A 124 -18.61 -17.34 8.19
C GLY A 124 -19.91 -16.83 8.82
N LYS A 125 -19.95 -16.61 10.14
CA LYS A 125 -21.22 -16.35 10.85
C LYS A 125 -21.63 -14.89 10.87
N THR A 126 -20.67 -13.98 10.86
CA THR A 126 -20.95 -12.55 11.04
C THR A 126 -20.50 -11.78 9.81
N LYS A 127 -21.44 -11.06 9.20
CA LYS A 127 -21.13 -10.11 8.13
C LYS A 127 -20.47 -8.89 8.74
N VAL A 128 -19.39 -8.44 8.10
CA VAL A 128 -18.62 -7.27 8.51
C VAL A 128 -18.65 -6.26 7.37
N LYS A 129 -18.74 -4.96 7.68
CA LYS A 129 -18.68 -3.92 6.67
C LYS A 129 -17.25 -3.83 6.12
N SER A 130 -17.09 -4.08 4.83
CA SER A 130 -15.80 -3.92 4.17
C SER A 130 -15.40 -2.44 4.09
N PRO A 131 -14.16 -2.08 4.47
CA PRO A 131 -13.65 -0.72 4.35
C PRO A 131 -13.55 -0.26 2.88
N THR A 132 -13.54 1.05 2.67
CA THR A 132 -13.27 1.65 1.36
C THR A 132 -11.79 1.54 0.95
N GLY A 133 -10.89 1.41 1.93
CA GLY A 133 -9.45 1.24 1.70
C GLY A 133 -9.02 -0.18 1.32
N SER A 134 -7.91 -0.27 0.60
CA SER A 134 -7.26 -1.51 0.17
C SER A 134 -6.47 -2.20 1.30
N LEU A 135 -7.16 -2.92 2.19
CA LEU A 135 -6.55 -3.72 3.26
C LEU A 135 -5.60 -4.82 2.74
N SER A 136 -4.32 -4.51 2.53
CA SER A 136 -3.32 -5.43 1.95
C SER A 136 -2.35 -5.98 2.99
N THR A 137 -1.61 -7.03 2.64
CA THR A 137 -0.52 -7.56 3.48
C THR A 137 0.57 -6.51 3.73
N ALA A 138 0.81 -5.60 2.78
CA ALA A 138 1.73 -4.47 2.96
C ALA A 138 1.24 -3.47 4.03
N GLU A 139 -0.06 -3.25 4.12
CA GLU A 139 -0.64 -2.43 5.19
C GLU A 139 -0.48 -3.11 6.55
N ALA A 140 -0.61 -4.44 6.63
CA ALA A 140 -0.40 -5.16 7.88
C ALA A 140 1.06 -5.01 8.36
N ILE A 141 2.04 -5.12 7.45
CA ILE A 141 3.45 -4.85 7.74
C ILE A 141 3.63 -3.43 8.29
N SER A 142 2.99 -2.43 7.66
CA SER A 142 3.07 -1.04 8.09
C SER A 142 2.50 -0.85 9.50
N VAL A 143 1.33 -1.42 9.80
CA VAL A 143 0.69 -1.34 11.12
C VAL A 143 1.56 -1.98 12.20
N VAL A 144 2.12 -3.17 11.96
CA VAL A 144 3.02 -3.81 12.93
C VAL A 144 4.28 -2.98 13.14
N ASN A 145 4.88 -2.45 12.09
CA ASN A 145 6.11 -1.65 12.20
C ASN A 145 5.88 -0.34 12.95
N GLN A 146 4.74 0.32 12.72
CA GLN A 146 4.32 1.50 13.49
C GLN A 146 4.09 1.13 14.96
N GLY A 147 3.39 0.03 15.25
CA GLY A 147 3.17 -0.45 16.61
C GLY A 147 4.49 -0.76 17.35
N LEU A 148 5.44 -1.41 16.67
CA LEU A 148 6.77 -1.68 17.25
C LEU A 148 7.53 -0.39 17.55
N SER A 149 7.44 0.60 16.65
CA SER A 149 8.07 1.90 16.87
C SER A 149 7.45 2.63 18.07
N LEU A 150 6.12 2.53 18.23
CA LEU A 150 5.42 3.09 19.38
C LEU A 150 5.84 2.40 20.68
N ALA A 151 5.84 1.06 20.71
CA ALA A 151 6.27 0.28 21.87
C ALA A 151 7.73 0.57 22.24
N ALA A 152 8.64 0.67 21.25
CA ALA A 152 10.06 0.94 21.46
C ALA A 152 10.34 2.32 22.06
N HIS A 153 9.64 3.35 21.57
CA HIS A 153 9.98 4.74 21.88
C HIS A 153 9.08 5.36 22.95
N PHE A 154 7.86 4.85 23.11
CA PHE A 154 6.83 5.42 23.98
C PHE A 154 6.20 4.38 24.93
N GLY A 155 6.57 3.10 24.81
CA GLY A 155 6.06 2.00 25.63
C GLY A 155 7.15 1.30 26.44
N ASP A 156 6.94 0.00 26.69
CA ASP A 156 7.84 -0.89 27.42
C ASP A 156 8.76 -1.72 26.52
N GLY A 157 8.76 -1.46 25.21
CA GLY A 157 9.54 -2.21 24.22
C GLY A 157 8.87 -3.50 23.71
N SER A 158 7.72 -3.88 24.26
CA SER A 158 6.95 -5.06 23.81
C SER A 158 5.69 -4.63 23.07
N LEU A 159 5.43 -5.23 21.91
CA LEU A 159 4.25 -4.91 21.11
C LEU A 159 2.96 -5.39 21.80
N ARG A 160 2.05 -4.47 22.12
CA ARG A 160 0.73 -4.78 22.68
C ARG A 160 -0.38 -4.40 21.70
N SER A 161 -1.58 -4.90 21.96
CA SER A 161 -2.77 -4.60 21.15
C SER A 161 -3.10 -3.11 21.10
N ALA A 162 -2.77 -2.35 22.15
CA ALA A 162 -2.94 -0.90 22.20
C ALA A 162 -2.05 -0.17 21.18
N ASP A 163 -0.82 -0.65 20.96
CA ASP A 163 0.13 -0.05 20.02
C ASP A 163 -0.29 -0.30 18.57
N LEU A 164 -1.01 -1.39 18.31
CA LEU A 164 -1.57 -1.72 17.00
C LEU A 164 -2.86 -0.94 16.71
N ALA A 165 -3.61 -0.52 17.74
CA ALA A 165 -4.92 0.08 17.57
C ALA A 165 -4.89 1.36 16.72
N GLY A 166 -3.90 2.24 16.97
CA GLY A 166 -3.74 3.48 16.20
C GLY A 166 -3.46 3.23 14.72
N GLY A 167 -2.53 2.31 14.42
CA GLY A 167 -2.21 1.91 13.04
C GLY A 167 -3.38 1.21 12.35
N LEU A 168 -4.11 0.36 13.07
CA LEU A 168 -5.30 -0.33 12.57
C LEU A 168 -6.40 0.66 12.16
N VAL A 169 -6.69 1.66 13.00
CA VAL A 169 -7.66 2.72 12.66
C VAL A 169 -7.21 3.49 11.42
N GLY A 170 -5.93 3.83 11.32
CA GLY A 170 -5.37 4.51 10.14
C GLY A 170 -5.49 3.69 8.85
N ALA A 171 -5.25 2.37 8.92
CA ALA A 171 -5.36 1.47 7.78
C ALA A 171 -6.82 1.26 7.34
N VAL A 172 -7.73 1.11 8.29
CA VAL A 172 -9.16 0.83 8.04
C VAL A 172 -9.92 2.09 7.63
N VAL A 173 -9.63 3.24 8.26
CA VAL A 173 -10.36 4.50 8.06
C VAL A 173 -9.51 5.46 7.23
N LYS A 174 -9.56 5.29 5.89
CA LYS A 174 -8.86 6.16 4.93
C LYS A 174 -9.62 7.45 4.59
N GLU A 175 -10.95 7.37 4.50
CA GLU A 175 -11.81 8.53 4.27
C GLU A 175 -12.39 9.01 5.61
N ARG A 176 -12.21 10.30 5.92
CA ARG A 176 -12.63 10.92 7.18
C ARG A 176 -13.55 12.10 6.93
N ASP A 177 -14.63 11.86 6.19
CA ASP A 177 -15.65 12.88 5.96
C ASP A 177 -16.24 13.36 7.29
N GLY A 178 -16.29 14.68 7.48
CA GLY A 178 -16.75 15.33 8.72
C GLY A 178 -15.69 15.54 9.81
N TRP A 179 -14.48 14.97 9.69
CA TRP A 179 -13.45 15.14 10.71
C TRP A 179 -12.75 16.51 10.66
N LYS A 180 -12.86 17.24 9.53
CA LYS A 180 -12.34 18.60 9.41
C LYS A 180 -12.93 19.54 10.46
N ASP A 181 -14.21 19.38 10.77
CA ASP A 181 -14.89 20.21 11.77
C ASP A 181 -14.47 19.82 13.19
N LEU A 182 -14.23 18.53 13.46
CA LEU A 182 -13.64 18.05 14.72
C LEU A 182 -12.22 18.61 14.93
N TYR A 183 -11.35 18.51 13.92
CA TYR A 183 -9.99 19.05 13.99
C TYR A 183 -9.99 20.57 14.13
N ARG A 184 -10.92 21.29 13.48
CA ARG A 184 -11.09 22.73 13.65
C ARG A 184 -11.49 23.07 15.08
N ALA A 185 -12.50 22.38 15.64
CA ALA A 185 -12.95 22.59 17.01
C ALA A 185 -11.84 22.32 18.05
N CYS A 186 -11.04 21.26 17.88
CA CYS A 186 -9.91 21.00 18.78
C CYS A 186 -8.81 22.07 18.71
N ARG A 187 -8.62 22.71 17.54
CA ARG A 187 -7.63 23.77 17.34
C ARG A 187 -8.05 25.11 17.93
N GLU A 188 -9.36 25.34 18.05
CA GLU A 188 -9.94 26.56 18.65
C GLU A 188 -9.97 26.49 20.20
N ILE A 189 -9.71 25.32 20.78
CA ILE A 189 -9.68 25.08 22.23
C ILE A 189 -8.24 25.10 22.79
N SER A 190 -7.20 25.19 21.93
CA SER A 190 -5.80 25.42 22.31
C SER A 190 -5.39 26.88 22.11
#